data_AF-A0A0L6CGN1-F1
#
_entry.id   AF-A0A0L6CGN1-F1
#
_cell.length_a   1.000
_cell.length_b   1.000
_cell.length_c   1.000
_cell.angle_alpha   90.00
_cell.angle_beta   90.00
_cell.angle_gamma   90.00
#
_symmetry.space_group_name_H-M   'P 1'
#
loop_
_entity.id
_entity.type
_entity.pdbx_description
1 polymer ?
#
loop_
_entity_poly.entity_id
_entity_poly.type
_entity_poly.pdbx_seq_one_letter_code
_entity_poly.pdbx_strand_id
1 'polypeptide(L)' 'MIVDCQTCPVRGTHCEDCVVNAMLTISTHDLPVDRAEHDALATLVGVGLLDPQEAGRATARREPWPGLASAG' A
#
# COMPACT_ATOMS: atom_id res chain seq x y z
N MET A 1 7.63 20.58 12.57
CA MET A 1 8.19 19.71 13.63
C MET A 1 8.93 18.58 12.93
N ILE A 2 10.19 18.33 13.27
CA ILE A 2 11.02 17.29 12.67
C ILE A 2 11.43 16.29 13.76
N VAL A 3 11.21 15.01 13.52
CA VAL A 3 11.66 13.92 14.38
C VAL A 3 12.89 13.31 13.73
N ASP A 4 14.02 13.32 14.43
CA ASP A 4 15.28 12.76 13.93
C ASP A 4 15.53 11.37 14.53
N CYS A 5 15.13 10.33 13.78
CA CYS A 5 15.38 8.96 14.18
C CYS A 5 16.88 8.58 14.16
N GLN A 6 17.77 9.34 13.50
CA GLN A 6 19.19 9.00 13.42
C GLN A 6 19.93 9.24 14.74
N THR A 7 19.41 10.13 15.60
CA THR A 7 19.99 10.45 16.91
C THR A 7 19.26 9.77 18.07
N CYS A 8 18.28 8.90 17.78
CA CYS A 8 17.52 8.18 18.80
C CYS A 8 18.41 7.12 19.52
N PRO A 9 18.56 7.19 20.86
CA PRO A 9 19.49 6.33 21.59
C PRO A 9 19.09 4.85 21.64
N VAL A 10 17.83 4.52 21.35
CA VAL A 10 17.30 3.14 21.33
C VAL A 10 16.91 2.68 19.93
N ARG A 11 17.42 3.36 18.90
CA ARG A 11 17.14 3.02 17.50
C ARG A 11 17.53 1.57 17.23
N GLY A 12 16.63 0.83 16.59
CA GLY A 12 16.79 -0.58 16.24
C GLY A 12 16.37 -1.55 17.34
N THR A 13 16.26 -1.12 18.61
CA THR A 13 15.85 -1.99 19.72
C THR A 13 14.35 -1.92 20.00
N HIS A 14 13.75 -0.73 19.87
CA HIS A 14 12.32 -0.51 20.14
C HIS A 14 11.61 0.12 18.93
N CYS A 15 12.13 -0.12 17.73
CA CYS A 15 11.55 0.48 16.54
C CYS A 15 10.19 -0.12 16.21
N GLU A 16 9.93 -1.41 16.45
CA GLU A 16 8.61 -2.01 16.23
C GLU A 16 7.50 -1.33 17.06
N ASP A 17 7.80 -0.92 18.30
CA ASP A 17 6.84 -0.33 19.24
C ASP A 17 6.83 1.20 19.23
N CYS A 18 7.66 1.83 18.39
CA CYS A 18 7.78 3.28 18.33
C CYS A 18 6.59 3.91 17.58
N VAL A 19 5.94 4.91 18.16
CA VAL A 19 4.86 5.68 17.50
C VAL A 19 5.31 6.26 16.15
N VAL A 20 6.59 6.63 16.01
CA VAL A 20 7.13 7.17 14.74
C VAL A 20 7.13 6.08 13.66
N ASN A 21 7.49 4.84 14.01
CA ASN A 21 7.45 3.73 13.08
C ASN A 21 6.01 3.41 12.68
N ALA A 22 5.08 3.38 13.65
CA ALA A 22 3.66 3.21 13.37
C ALA A 22 3.12 4.29 12.42
N MET A 23 3.51 5.54 12.61
CA MET A 23 3.10 6.64 11.71
C MET A 23 3.71 6.52 10.30
N LEU A 24 4.91 5.98 10.17
CA LEU A 24 5.56 5.73 8.87
C LEU A 24 4.98 4.50 8.14
N THR A 25 4.49 3.51 8.88
CA THR A 25 3.89 2.29 8.31
C THR A 25 2.40 2.42 8.04
N ILE A 26 1.72 3.39 8.66
CA ILE A 26 0.38 3.83 8.22
C ILE A 26 0.54 4.43 6.82
N SER A 27 0.30 3.61 5.80
CA SER A 27 0.30 4.05 4.41
C SER A 27 -0.90 4.96 4.20
N THR A 28 -0.70 6.28 4.30
CA THR A 28 -1.72 7.29 4.01
C THR A 28 -2.21 7.28 2.56
N HIS A 29 -1.61 6.43 1.72
CA HIS A 29 -1.88 6.29 0.30
C HIS A 29 -2.72 5.07 -0.03
N ASP A 30 -3.00 4.21 0.97
CA ASP A 30 -3.83 3.04 0.79
C ASP A 30 -5.29 3.47 0.84
N LEU A 31 -5.97 3.28 -0.27
CA LEU A 31 -7.36 3.61 -0.51
C LEU A 31 -8.19 2.32 -0.54
N PRO A 32 -9.48 2.40 -0.21
CA PRO A 32 -10.38 1.29 -0.49
C PRO A 32 -10.37 0.99 -1.99
N VAL A 33 -10.36 -0.31 -2.32
CA VAL A 33 -10.52 -0.80 -3.69
C VAL A 33 -11.90 -0.39 -4.18
N ASP A 34 -11.97 0.27 -5.33
CA ASP A 34 -13.25 0.68 -5.92
C ASP A 34 -13.93 -0.48 -6.66
N ARG A 35 -15.14 -0.23 -7.19
CA ARG A 35 -15.92 -1.27 -7.86
C ARG A 35 -15.21 -1.83 -9.10
N ALA A 36 -14.60 -0.97 -9.91
CA ALA A 36 -13.94 -1.39 -11.15
C ALA A 36 -12.69 -2.22 -10.83
N GLU A 37 -11.94 -1.81 -9.81
CA GLU A 37 -10.80 -2.56 -9.31
C GLU A 37 -11.23 -3.91 -8.71
N HIS A 38 -12.32 -3.96 -7.94
CA HIS A 38 -12.90 -5.21 -7.43
C HIS A 38 -13.27 -6.19 -8.54
N ASP A 39 -13.90 -5.71 -9.62
CA ASP A 39 -14.27 -6.54 -10.78
C ASP A 39 -13.01 -7.10 -11.48
N ALA A 40 -11.93 -6.31 -11.54
CA ALA A 40 -10.64 -6.76 -12.05
C ALA A 40 -10.01 -7.85 -11.16
N LEU A 41 -10.00 -7.66 -9.83
CA LEU A 41 -9.52 -8.68 -8.89
C LEU A 41 -10.34 -9.98 -9.00
N ALA A 42 -11.66 -9.89 -9.10
CA ALA A 42 -12.53 -11.05 -9.28
C ALA A 42 -12.19 -11.82 -10.57
N THR A 43 -11.85 -11.10 -11.64
CA THR A 43 -11.39 -11.71 -12.90
C THR A 43 -10.08 -12.47 -12.70
N LEU A 44 -9.09 -11.87 -12.03
CA LEU A 44 -7.80 -12.50 -11.74
C LEU A 44 -7.94 -13.77 -10.88
N VAL A 45 -8.79 -13.70 -9.85
CA VAL A 45 -9.12 -14.85 -9.02
C VAL A 45 -9.82 -15.94 -9.84
N GLY A 46 -10.78 -15.57 -10.69
CA GLY A 46 -11.52 -16.50 -11.53
C GLY A 46 -10.66 -17.30 -12.52
N VAL A 47 -9.52 -16.73 -12.96
CA VAL A 47 -8.54 -17.41 -13.81
C VAL A 47 -7.39 -18.05 -13.03
N GLY A 48 -7.39 -17.99 -11.70
CA GLY A 48 -6.38 -18.57 -10.83
C GLY A 48 -5.04 -17.83 -10.80
N LEU A 49 -5.00 -16.57 -11.26
CA LEU A 49 -3.81 -15.72 -11.22
C LEU A 49 -3.59 -15.06 -9.85
N LEU A 50 -4.61 -15.05 -9.00
CA LEU A 50 -4.56 -14.46 -7.67
C LEU A 50 -5.33 -15.33 -6.67
N ASP A 51 -4.78 -15.50 -5.47
CA ASP A 51 -5.47 -16.17 -4.38
C ASP A 51 -6.64 -15.30 -3.83
N PRO A 52 -7.81 -15.88 -3.51
CA PRO A 52 -8.95 -15.12 -3.00
C PRO A 52 -8.67 -14.39 -1.67
N GLN A 53 -7.84 -14.96 -0.80
CA GLN A 53 -7.46 -14.35 0.47
C GLN A 53 -6.52 -13.17 0.26
N GLU A 54 -5.61 -13.27 -0.72
CA GLU A 54 -4.77 -12.14 -1.15
C GLU A 54 -5.62 -11.02 -1.76
N ALA A 55 -6.56 -11.35 -2.65
CA ALA A 55 -7.48 -10.38 -3.24
C ALA A 55 -8.34 -9.66 -2.19
N GLY A 56 -8.80 -10.37 -1.15
CA GLY A 56 -9.57 -9.78 -0.05
C GLY A 56 -8.79 -8.84 0.86
N ARG A 57 -7.46 -8.81 0.76
CA ARG A 57 -6.57 -7.90 1.51
C ARG A 57 -6.01 -6.76 0.64
N ALA A 58 -6.43 -6.69 -0.62
CA ALA A 58 -5.96 -5.68 -1.54
C ALA A 58 -6.33 -4.27 -1.05
N THR A 59 -5.40 -3.34 -1.24
CA THR A 59 -5.62 -1.90 -1.10
C THR A 59 -5.23 -1.21 -2.40
N ALA A 60 -5.91 -0.12 -2.72
CA ALA A 60 -5.60 0.69 -3.90
C ALA A 60 -4.58 1.77 -3.54
N ARG A 61 -3.71 2.13 -4.49
CA ARG A 61 -2.80 3.28 -4.36
C ARG A 61 -2.99 4.18 -5.57
N ARG A 62 -3.08 5.49 -5.34
CA ARG A 62 -3.01 6.46 -6.44
C ARG A 62 -1.59 6.57 -6.95
N GLU A 63 -1.38 6.09 -8.17
CA GLU A 63 -0.16 6.39 -8.90
C GLU A 63 -0.34 7.67 -9.74
N PRO A 64 0.73 8.47 -9.93
CA PRO A 64 0.70 9.57 -10.88
C PRO A 64 0.41 9.02 -12.28
N TRP A 65 -0.68 9.46 -12.90
CA TRP A 65 -1.01 9.04 -14.26
C TRP A 65 0.01 9.62 -15.24
N PRO A 66 0.84 8.80 -15.93
CA PRO A 66 1.86 9.31 -16.86
C PRO A 66 1.28 9.83 -18.19
N GLY A 67 -0.05 9.77 -18.37
CA GLY A 67 -0.70 9.98 -19.66
C GLY A 67 -0.72 8.70 -20.48
N LEU A 68 -1.72 8.56 -21.36
CA LEU A 68 -1.64 7.61 -22.46
C LEU A 68 -0.72 8.24 -23.51
N ALA A 69 0.52 7.77 -23.64
CA ALA A 69 1.10 7.71 -24.97
C ALA A 69 0.23 6.73 -25.74
N SER A 70 -0.68 7.25 -26.56
CA SER A 70 -1.50 6.43 -27.44
C SER A 70 -0.57 5.58 -28.30
N ALA A 71 -0.49 4.28 -28.00
CA ALA A 71 0.06 3.31 -28.93
C ALA A 71 -0.89 3.30 -30.13
N GLY A 72 -0.49 4.03 -31.17
CA GLY A 72 -1.13 4.01 -32.49
C GLY A 72 -0.80 2.76 -33.26
#